data_AF-A0A1V9YUW3-F1
#
_entry.id   AF-A0A1V9YUW3-F1
#
_cell.length_a   1.000
_cell.length_b   1.000
_cell.length_c   1.000
_cell.angle_alpha   90.00
_cell.angle_beta   90.00
_cell.angle_gamma   90.00
#
_symmetry.space_group_name_H-M   'P 1'
#
loop_
_entity.id
_entity.type
_entity.pdbx_description
1 polymer ?
#
loop_
_entity_poly.entity_id
_entity_poly.type
_entity_poly.pdbx_seq_one_letter_code
_entity_poly.pdbx_strand_id
1 'polypeptide(L)'
;MKATLVCAVIAGAVQASLGLDRFFYGLDYDTRANQWGGCKSEWAVREDFKAMSTVTNNVRIYSTQEPCVSRVLKIAAEHKMKIWMGLWGNIEPELDSFERDFATFQKLVKDKKVRNDNVLG
;
A
#
# COMPACT_ATOMS: atom_id res chain seq x y z
N MET A 1 41.25 0.87 -24.41
CA MET A 1 41.07 1.10 -22.95
C MET A 1 40.12 2.24 -22.63
N LYS A 2 40.29 3.46 -23.14
CA LYS A 2 39.38 4.60 -22.83
C LYS A 2 37.91 4.38 -23.26
N ALA A 3 37.67 3.86 -24.46
CA ALA A 3 36.32 3.60 -24.97
C ALA A 3 35.58 2.53 -24.16
N THR A 4 36.27 1.48 -23.73
CA THR A 4 35.70 0.37 -22.95
C THR A 4 35.25 0.82 -21.55
N LEU A 5 36.01 1.72 -20.92
CA LEU A 5 35.67 2.28 -19.60
C LEU A 5 34.45 3.21 -19.68
N VAL A 6 34.36 4.03 -20.73
CA VAL A 6 33.21 4.93 -20.98
C VAL A 6 31.94 4.12 -21.22
N CYS A 7 31.99 3.06 -22.02
CA CYS A 7 30.84 2.18 -22.23
C CYS A 7 30.39 1.47 -20.94
N ALA A 8 31.33 1.06 -20.08
CA ALA A 8 31.01 0.42 -18.80
C ALA A 8 30.32 1.38 -17.81
N VAL A 9 30.77 2.64 -17.74
CA VAL A 9 30.14 3.68 -16.90
C VAL A 9 28.74 4.02 -17.39
N ILE A 10 28.54 4.13 -18.71
CA ILE A 10 27.23 4.39 -19.30
C ILE A 10 26.29 3.19 -19.06
N ALA A 11 26.76 1.96 -19.27
CA ALA A 11 25.97 0.77 -19.01
C ALA A 11 25.54 0.67 -17.53
N GLY A 12 26.45 0.96 -16.59
CA GLY A 12 26.14 0.99 -15.16
C GLY A 12 25.10 2.05 -14.78
N ALA A 13 25.20 3.24 -15.37
CA ALA A 13 24.24 4.32 -15.13
C ALA A 13 22.84 4.01 -15.70
N VAL A 14 22.77 3.39 -16.88
CA VAL A 14 21.50 2.96 -17.50
C VAL A 14 20.86 1.81 -16.71
N GLN A 15 21.64 0.87 -16.17
CA GLN A 15 21.07 -0.19 -15.33
C GLN A 15 20.56 0.35 -13.98
N ALA A 16 21.21 1.37 -13.41
CA ALA A 16 20.74 2.03 -12.20
C ALA A 16 19.41 2.78 -12.41
N SER A 17 19.20 3.41 -13.58
CA SER A 17 17.92 4.07 -13.90
C SER A 17 16.79 3.07 -14.13
N LEU A 18 17.06 1.93 -14.78
CA LEU A 18 16.07 0.87 -14.98
C LEU A 18 15.56 0.23 -13.67
N GLY A 19 16.33 0.33 -12.58
CA GLY A 19 15.88 -0.08 -11.24
C GLY A 19 14.90 0.91 -10.61
N LEU A 20 14.99 2.20 -10.97
CA LEU A 20 14.17 3.28 -10.44
C LEU A 20 12.84 3.45 -11.19
N ASP A 21 12.80 3.05 -12.47
CA ASP A 21 11.63 3.13 -13.34
C ASP A 21 10.73 1.87 -13.29
N ARG A 22 10.96 0.95 -12.34
CA ARG A 22 10.19 -0.28 -12.26
C ARG A 22 8.82 -0.03 -11.64
N PHE A 23 7.79 -0.43 -12.38
CA PHE A 23 6.44 -0.51 -11.86
C PHE A 23 6.32 -1.70 -10.90
N PHE A 24 6.07 -1.42 -9.62
CA PHE A 24 5.93 -2.44 -8.59
C PHE A 24 4.57 -3.13 -8.72
N TYR A 25 4.55 -4.45 -8.52
CA TYR A 25 3.30 -5.19 -8.41
C TYR A 25 2.43 -4.61 -7.29
N GLY A 26 3.02 -4.32 -6.13
CA GLY A 26 2.38 -3.61 -5.05
C GLY A 26 3.40 -3.10 -4.02
N LEU A 27 3.00 -2.13 -3.22
CA LEU A 27 3.83 -1.57 -2.15
C LEU A 27 3.10 -1.66 -0.81
N ASP A 28 3.84 -1.97 0.25
CA ASP A 28 3.30 -1.88 1.61
C ASP A 28 2.99 -0.41 1.96
N TYR A 29 1.83 -0.17 2.57
CA TYR A 29 1.35 1.15 2.94
C TYR A 29 0.95 1.19 4.41
N ASP A 30 1.68 2.00 5.17
CA ASP A 30 1.37 2.27 6.57
C ASP A 30 0.26 3.32 6.68
N THR A 31 -0.84 2.95 7.33
CA THR A 31 -2.00 3.84 7.54
C THR A 31 -1.84 4.74 8.75
N ARG A 32 -0.82 4.50 9.58
CA ARG A 32 -0.57 5.24 10.82
C ARG A 32 -0.13 6.67 10.53
N ALA A 33 -0.57 7.59 11.38
CA ALA A 33 -0.16 8.99 11.29
C ALA A 33 1.26 9.22 11.86
N ASN A 34 1.71 8.35 12.77
CA ASN A 34 3.03 8.37 13.37
C ASN A 34 3.40 7.00 13.95
N GLN A 35 4.61 6.88 14.53
CA GLN A 35 5.12 5.64 15.13
C GLN A 35 4.28 5.06 16.27
N TRP A 36 3.45 5.89 16.91
CA TRP A 36 2.57 5.49 18.02
C TRP A 36 1.16 5.08 17.54
N GLY A 37 0.93 5.07 16.23
CA GLY A 37 -0.36 4.70 15.63
C GLY A 37 -1.15 5.89 15.14
N GLY A 38 -2.46 5.86 15.42
CA GLY A 38 -3.42 6.80 14.87
C GLY A 38 -3.70 6.55 13.39
N CYS A 39 -4.39 7.48 12.75
CA CYS A 39 -4.87 7.33 11.39
C CYS A 39 -4.55 8.56 10.56
N LYS A 40 -3.88 8.38 9.42
CA LYS A 40 -3.65 9.47 8.46
C LYS A 40 -4.96 10.18 8.10
N SER A 41 -4.88 11.49 7.88
CA SER A 41 -5.99 12.28 7.35
C SER A 41 -6.29 11.86 5.91
N GLU A 42 -7.51 12.15 5.42
CA GLU A 42 -7.83 11.87 4.01
C GLU A 42 -6.89 12.61 3.04
N TRP A 43 -6.50 13.85 3.38
CA TRP A 43 -5.54 14.60 2.57
C TRP A 43 -4.17 13.91 2.49
N ALA A 44 -3.65 13.42 3.62
CA ALA A 44 -2.35 12.75 3.63
C ALA A 44 -2.37 11.46 2.81
N VAL A 45 -3.42 10.63 2.96
CA VAL A 45 -3.57 9.39 2.16
C VAL A 45 -3.67 9.72 0.67
N ARG A 46 -4.35 10.82 0.30
CA ARG A 46 -4.49 11.26 -1.10
C ARG A 46 -3.16 11.68 -1.71
N GLU A 47 -2.36 12.47 -1.00
CA GLU A 47 -1.02 12.85 -1.49
C GLU A 47 -0.08 11.64 -1.57
N ASP A 48 -0.13 10.73 -0.61
CA ASP A 48 0.61 9.47 -0.65
C ASP A 48 0.22 8.66 -1.90
N PHE A 49 -1.08 8.46 -2.16
CA PHE A 49 -1.56 7.67 -3.31
C PHE A 49 -1.30 8.37 -4.64
N LYS A 50 -1.32 9.70 -4.68
CA LYS A 50 -0.87 10.47 -5.84
C LYS A 50 0.58 10.15 -6.17
N ALA A 51 1.47 10.17 -5.18
CA ALA A 51 2.88 9.81 -5.38
C ALA A 51 3.04 8.34 -5.77
N MET A 52 2.41 7.41 -5.04
CA MET A 52 2.54 5.97 -5.27
C MET A 52 1.98 5.52 -6.61
N SER A 53 0.92 6.17 -7.12
CA SER A 53 0.31 5.85 -8.43
C SER A 53 1.27 5.99 -9.62
N THR A 54 2.40 6.70 -9.44
CA THR A 54 3.45 6.80 -10.45
C THR A 54 4.25 5.51 -10.63
N VAL A 55 4.25 4.62 -9.63
CA VAL A 55 5.08 3.42 -9.58
C VAL A 55 4.31 2.14 -9.21
N THR A 56 3.06 2.22 -8.78
CA THR A 56 2.22 1.05 -8.54
C THR A 56 0.72 1.36 -8.61
N ASN A 57 -0.08 0.35 -8.96
CA ASN A 57 -1.55 0.42 -8.86
C ASN A 57 -2.08 -0.37 -7.66
N ASN A 58 -1.22 -1.02 -6.87
CA ASN A 58 -1.66 -1.84 -5.77
C ASN A 58 -0.89 -1.48 -4.50
N VAL A 59 -1.60 -1.44 -3.38
CA VAL A 59 -0.95 -1.27 -2.07
C VAL A 59 -1.45 -2.30 -1.08
N ARG A 60 -0.58 -2.70 -0.17
CA ARG A 60 -0.92 -3.59 0.93
C ARG A 60 -1.09 -2.80 2.22
N ILE A 61 -2.20 -3.01 2.91
CA ILE A 61 -2.40 -2.56 4.29
C ILE A 61 -2.39 -3.76 5.22
N TYR A 62 -1.98 -3.55 6.46
CA TYR A 62 -1.75 -4.66 7.39
C TYR A 62 -2.95 -4.99 8.29
N SER A 63 -3.92 -4.08 8.39
CA SER A 63 -5.06 -4.16 9.30
C SER A 63 -6.29 -3.52 8.67
N THR A 64 -7.48 -3.93 9.12
CA THR A 64 -8.77 -3.32 8.78
C THR A 64 -9.26 -2.34 9.85
N GLN A 65 -8.38 -1.79 10.69
CA GLN A 65 -8.77 -0.84 11.72
C GLN A 65 -9.50 0.39 11.16
N GLU A 66 -10.65 0.73 11.75
CA GLU A 66 -11.37 1.97 11.48
C GLU A 66 -10.81 3.14 12.30
N PRO A 67 -10.82 4.38 11.77
CA PRO A 67 -11.40 4.81 10.49
C PRO A 67 -10.48 4.61 9.27
N CYS A 68 -9.32 3.97 9.44
CA CYS A 68 -8.27 3.98 8.43
C CYS A 68 -8.61 3.19 7.19
N VAL A 69 -9.14 1.98 7.36
CA VAL A 69 -9.52 1.15 6.23
C VAL A 69 -10.57 1.84 5.35
N SER A 70 -11.57 2.49 5.96
CA SER A 70 -12.60 3.22 5.20
C SER A 70 -12.02 4.41 4.43
N ARG A 71 -11.10 5.18 5.04
CA ARG A 71 -10.41 6.29 4.35
C ARG A 71 -9.56 5.80 3.20
N VAL A 72 -8.77 4.74 3.42
CA VAL A 72 -7.92 4.13 2.40
C VAL A 72 -8.74 3.60 1.22
N LEU A 73 -9.81 2.84 1.48
CA LEU A 73 -10.68 2.30 0.42
C LEU A 73 -11.33 3.40 -0.40
N LYS A 74 -11.78 4.49 0.24
CA LYS A 74 -12.35 5.67 -0.43
C LYS A 74 -11.32 6.29 -1.38
N ILE A 75 -10.11 6.54 -0.91
CA ILE A 75 -9.10 7.27 -1.66
C ILE A 75 -8.43 6.40 -2.73
N ALA A 76 -8.25 5.10 -2.47
CA ALA A 76 -7.81 4.14 -3.49
C ALA A 76 -8.73 4.15 -4.70
N ALA A 77 -10.05 4.22 -4.50
CA ALA A 77 -11.01 4.27 -5.60
C ALA A 77 -10.83 5.52 -6.48
N GLU A 78 -10.53 6.67 -5.88
CA GLU A 78 -10.26 7.93 -6.60
C GLU A 78 -8.98 7.83 -7.44
N HIS A 79 -7.98 7.07 -6.98
CA HIS A 79 -6.71 6.84 -7.66
C HIS A 79 -6.66 5.58 -8.52
N LYS A 80 -7.78 4.84 -8.65
CA LYS A 80 -7.86 3.53 -9.33
C LYS A 80 -6.86 2.49 -8.81
N MET A 81 -6.52 2.58 -7.52
CA MET A 81 -5.63 1.63 -6.87
C MET A 81 -6.42 0.47 -6.26
N LYS A 82 -5.84 -0.73 -6.25
CA LYS A 82 -6.38 -1.88 -5.53
C LYS A 82 -5.67 -2.08 -4.18
N ILE A 83 -6.42 -2.58 -3.20
CA ILE A 83 -5.90 -2.83 -1.87
C ILE A 83 -5.70 -4.33 -1.64
N TRP A 84 -4.48 -4.75 -1.32
CA TRP A 84 -4.25 -6.02 -0.66
C TRP A 84 -4.48 -5.83 0.85
N MET A 85 -5.52 -6.44 1.36
CA MET A 85 -6.01 -6.18 2.71
C MET A 85 -5.57 -7.26 3.68
N GLY A 86 -4.72 -6.89 4.63
CA GLY A 86 -4.31 -7.73 5.74
C GLY A 86 -5.29 -7.65 6.93
N LEU A 87 -5.25 -8.70 7.73
CA LEU A 87 -5.81 -8.75 9.08
C LEU A 87 -4.62 -8.83 10.04
N TRP A 88 -4.54 -7.95 11.02
CA TRP A 88 -3.38 -7.90 11.89
C TRP A 88 -3.47 -8.98 12.98
N GLY A 89 -2.51 -9.90 12.96
CA GLY A 89 -2.30 -10.93 13.97
C GLY A 89 -1.09 -10.63 14.85
N ASN A 90 -1.12 -11.03 16.12
CA ASN A 90 0.06 -10.98 17.01
C ASN A 90 0.29 -12.32 17.72
N ILE A 91 1.57 -12.64 17.99
CA ILE A 91 1.95 -13.81 18.81
C ILE A 91 1.63 -13.60 20.29
N GLU A 92 1.58 -12.34 20.74
CA GLU A 92 1.13 -11.94 22.07
C GLU A 92 -0.40 -11.75 22.04
N PRO A 93 -1.20 -12.63 22.70
CA PRO A 93 -2.65 -12.61 22.56
C PRO A 93 -3.31 -11.29 22.97
N GLU A 94 -2.73 -10.59 23.95
CA GLU A 94 -3.22 -9.30 24.45
C GLU A 94 -3.09 -8.17 23.41
N LEU A 95 -2.15 -8.32 22.46
CA LEU A 95 -1.89 -7.38 21.38
C LEU A 95 -2.47 -7.86 20.04
N ASP A 96 -3.10 -9.03 20.03
CA ASP A 96 -3.73 -9.58 18.85
C ASP A 96 -4.98 -8.79 18.47
N SER A 97 -5.22 -8.69 17.17
CA SER A 97 -6.37 -7.99 16.64
C SER A 97 -7.11 -8.75 15.56
N PHE A 98 -6.76 -10.02 15.33
CA PHE A 98 -7.32 -10.79 14.25
C PHE A 98 -8.85 -10.78 14.27
N GLU A 99 -9.47 -11.09 15.40
CA GLU A 99 -10.94 -11.14 15.51
C GLU A 99 -11.62 -9.79 15.26
N ARG A 100 -11.03 -8.70 15.78
CA ARG A 100 -11.53 -7.34 15.56
C ARG A 100 -11.43 -6.94 14.09
N ASP A 101 -10.29 -7.23 13.48
CA ASP A 101 -10.03 -6.92 12.08
C ASP A 101 -10.91 -7.78 11.16
N PHE A 102 -11.11 -9.06 11.52
CA PHE A 102 -11.96 -9.98 10.79
C PHE A 102 -13.43 -9.54 10.83
N ALA A 103 -13.94 -9.15 12.00
CA ALA A 103 -15.29 -8.60 12.15
C ALA A 103 -15.47 -7.32 11.30
N THR A 104 -14.44 -6.47 11.25
CA THR A 104 -14.47 -5.26 10.41
C THR A 104 -14.46 -5.61 8.92
N PHE A 105 -13.64 -6.58 8.51
CA PHE A 105 -13.62 -7.08 7.14
C PHE A 105 -14.98 -7.63 6.71
N GLN A 106 -15.61 -8.47 7.53
CA GLN A 106 -16.95 -9.00 7.27
C GLN A 106 -17.98 -7.88 7.07
N LYS A 107 -17.92 -6.84 7.91
CA LYS A 107 -18.77 -5.65 7.76
C LYS A 107 -18.52 -4.95 6.42
N LEU A 108 -17.26 -4.71 6.05
CA LEU A 108 -16.92 -4.05 4.79
C LEU A 108 -17.36 -4.85 3.56
N VAL A 109 -17.30 -6.19 3.62
CA VAL A 109 -17.83 -7.08 2.58
C VAL A 109 -19.36 -6.97 2.49
N LYS A 110 -20.05 -7.07 3.63
CA LYS A 110 -21.52 -6.92 3.71
C LYS A 110 -21.99 -5.57 3.18
N ASP A 111 -21.25 -4.51 3.49
CA ASP A 111 -21.51 -3.13 3.06
C ASP A 111 -21.02 -2.84 1.63
N LYS A 112 -20.51 -3.86 0.91
CA LYS A 112 -19.99 -3.76 -0.47
C LYS A 112 -18.84 -2.74 -0.63
N LYS A 113 -18.13 -2.45 0.45
CA LYS A 113 -16.90 -1.64 0.46
C LYS A 113 -15.69 -2.46 0.01
N VAL A 114 -15.69 -3.76 0.28
CA VAL A 114 -14.76 -4.74 -0.29
C VAL A 114 -15.42 -5.50 -1.42
N ARG A 115 -14.77 -5.53 -2.58
CA ARG A 115 -15.27 -6.12 -3.83
C ARG A 115 -14.10 -6.62 -4.69
N ASN A 116 -14.36 -7.57 -5.58
CA ASN A 116 -13.32 -8.16 -6.45
C ASN A 116 -12.64 -7.16 -7.40
N ASP A 117 -13.25 -5.99 -7.63
CA ASP A 117 -12.69 -4.93 -8.48
C ASP A 117 -11.75 -3.97 -7.74
N ASN A 118 -11.85 -3.86 -6.40
CA ASN A 118 -11.09 -2.89 -5.60
C ASN A 118 -10.12 -3.49 -4.58
N VAL A 119 -10.19 -4.81 -4.33
CA VAL A 119 -9.19 -5.53 -3.53
C VAL A 119 -8.46 -6.58 -4.36
N LEU A 120 -7.24 -6.91 -3.94
CA LEU A 120 -6.50 -8.06 -4.44
C LEU A 120 -6.95 -9.33 -3.70
N GLY A 121 -7.05 -10.44 -4.43
CA GLY A 121 -7.35 -11.77 -3.92
C GLY A 121 -6.14 -12.69 -3.99
#